data_AF-A0A933BFC7-F1
#
_entry.id   AF-A0A933BFC7-F1
#
_cell.length_a   1.000
_cell.length_b   1.000
_cell.length_c   1.000
_cell.angle_alpha   90.00
_cell.angle_beta   90.00
_cell.angle_gamma   90.00
#
_symmetry.space_group_name_H-M   'P 1'
#
loop_
_entity.id
_entity.type
_entity.pdbx_description
1 polymer ?
#
loop_
_entity_poly.entity_id
_entity_poly.type
_entity_poly.pdbx_seq_one_letter_code
_entity_poly.pdbx_strand_id
1 'polypeptide(L)'
;MRLRRIRAIPTAALLMALSLLLSGCPKRADVADIGAQPGAGAGAAAPSTSTAGQAGSPGDASRSYSSTLTPGEEKVTGPTSLQEAPAKGAPSAGPTGMADKGSPLKDIFFDFDKSNIRGDAKPNLSEDVQWLKANSTAKITIEGHCDERGTAEYNLGLGERRAKATLDYLIAAGIDAKRMKMISYGKERPFVLGHDESTWKWNRRAHFVVSER
;
A
#
# COMPACT_ATOMS: atom_id res chain seq x y z
N MET A 1 27.72 46.86 52.79
CA MET A 1 28.16 45.52 52.34
C MET A 1 28.38 45.55 50.84
N ARG A 2 29.50 44.97 50.38
CA ARG A 2 30.10 45.17 49.05
C ARG A 2 29.32 44.45 47.92
N LEU A 3 29.20 45.14 46.77
CA LEU A 3 28.80 44.67 45.43
C LEU A 3 29.40 43.31 45.03
N ARG A 4 28.69 42.53 44.19
CA ARG A 4 29.15 41.97 42.88
C ARG A 4 27.93 41.67 41.98
N ARG A 5 27.56 42.55 41.04
CA ARG A 5 27.99 42.63 39.62
C ARG A 5 27.56 41.43 38.76
N ILE A 6 26.46 41.67 38.03
CA ILE A 6 26.00 41.00 36.82
C ILE A 6 27.15 40.91 35.81
N ARG A 7 27.37 39.73 35.21
CA ARG A 7 28.23 39.57 34.02
C ARG A 7 27.34 39.21 32.83
N ALA A 8 27.42 40.02 31.79
CA ALA A 8 26.82 39.84 30.49
C ALA A 8 27.93 39.67 29.43
N ILE A 9 27.62 38.85 28.41
CA ILE A 9 28.15 38.76 27.02
C ILE A 9 29.66 38.37 26.84
N PRO A 10 30.07 37.68 25.75
CA PRO A 10 29.92 38.16 24.36
C PRO A 10 29.38 37.14 23.34
N THR A 11 28.54 37.65 22.44
CA THR A 11 28.35 37.21 21.07
C THR A 11 29.68 37.28 20.31
N ALA A 12 30.11 36.18 19.70
CA ALA A 12 31.17 36.19 18.70
C ALA A 12 30.64 35.62 17.40
N ALA A 13 30.41 36.52 16.45
CA ALA A 13 30.20 36.22 15.05
C ALA A 13 31.52 35.77 14.41
N LEU A 14 31.48 34.81 13.49
CA LEU A 14 32.46 34.74 12.41
C LEU A 14 31.85 34.10 11.16
N LEU A 15 31.53 34.99 10.20
CA LEU A 15 31.39 34.74 8.77
C LEU A 15 32.70 34.23 8.17
N MET A 16 32.63 33.33 7.18
CA MET A 16 33.57 33.02 6.07
C MET A 16 33.23 31.60 5.57
N ALA A 17 33.15 31.20 4.30
CA ALA A 17 33.25 31.77 2.96
C ALA A 17 32.68 30.66 2.04
N LEU A 18 31.65 30.90 1.23
CA LEU A 18 31.71 31.19 -0.22
C LEU A 18 32.75 30.39 -1.04
N SER A 19 32.21 29.62 -2.00
CA SER A 19 32.79 29.12 -3.27
C SER A 19 33.20 27.65 -3.32
N LEU A 20 32.43 26.84 -4.06
CA LEU A 20 33.02 25.99 -5.12
C LEU A 20 31.99 25.82 -6.25
N LEU A 21 32.41 26.25 -7.45
CA LEU A 21 31.66 26.30 -8.69
C LEU A 21 31.72 24.97 -9.46
N LEU A 22 30.62 24.71 -10.18
CA LEU A 22 30.45 23.97 -11.45
C LEU A 22 31.64 23.17 -12.01
N SER A 23 31.39 21.89 -12.38
CA SER A 23 31.57 21.37 -13.76
C SER A 23 31.26 19.87 -13.86
N GLY A 24 30.46 19.47 -14.86
CA GLY A 24 30.58 18.12 -15.44
C GLY A 24 29.30 17.40 -15.88
N CYS A 25 28.81 17.71 -17.08
CA CYS A 25 28.11 16.81 -18.01
C CYS A 25 28.54 17.26 -19.43
N PRO A 26 28.41 16.50 -20.54
CA PRO A 26 27.84 15.16 -20.72
C PRO A 26 28.70 14.23 -21.64
N LYS A 27 28.36 12.94 -21.81
CA LYS A 27 28.33 12.35 -23.17
C LYS A 27 27.59 11.02 -23.28
N ARG A 28 26.73 11.01 -24.29
CA ARG A 28 25.94 9.93 -24.87
C ARG A 28 26.81 9.11 -25.83
N ALA A 29 26.62 7.79 -25.85
CA ALA A 29 27.08 6.92 -26.93
C ALA A 29 25.91 6.05 -27.38
N ASP A 30 25.35 6.39 -28.52
CA ASP A 30 24.63 5.48 -29.41
C ASP A 30 25.70 4.69 -30.21
N VAL A 31 25.56 3.37 -30.30
CA VAL A 31 26.15 2.57 -31.38
C VAL A 31 25.05 1.67 -31.93
N ALA A 32 24.88 1.78 -33.25
CA ALA A 32 23.97 1.03 -34.08
C ALA A 32 24.62 -0.27 -34.61
N ASP A 33 23.74 -1.16 -35.10
CA ASP A 33 23.97 -2.17 -36.15
C ASP A 33 24.81 -3.40 -35.71
N ILE A 34 24.52 -4.67 -36.03
CA ILE A 34 24.15 -5.30 -37.31
C ILE A 34 23.58 -6.71 -37.00
N GLY A 35 22.68 -7.25 -37.83
CA GLY A 35 22.73 -8.70 -38.16
C GLY A 35 21.43 -9.51 -38.07
N ALA A 36 20.76 -9.65 -39.21
CA ALA A 36 19.71 -10.62 -39.48
C ALA A 36 20.24 -12.08 -39.65
N GLN A 37 19.49 -13.06 -39.10
CA GLN A 37 19.02 -14.39 -39.59
C GLN A 37 19.85 -15.24 -40.62
N PRO A 38 19.55 -16.54 -40.90
CA PRO A 38 18.74 -17.59 -40.22
C PRO A 38 19.36 -19.04 -40.27
N GLY A 39 18.65 -20.04 -39.73
CA GLY A 39 18.79 -21.48 -40.05
C GLY A 39 18.09 -22.36 -38.99
N ALA A 40 16.90 -22.93 -39.15
CA ALA A 40 16.34 -23.90 -40.12
C ALA A 40 16.67 -25.38 -39.79
N GLY A 41 15.61 -26.12 -39.38
CA GLY A 41 15.44 -27.57 -39.52
C GLY A 41 15.68 -28.40 -38.25
N ALA A 42 15.07 -29.57 -38.04
CA ALA A 42 13.91 -30.27 -38.60
C ALA A 42 13.75 -31.59 -37.79
N GLY A 43 12.51 -32.08 -37.62
CA GLY A 43 12.19 -33.47 -37.26
C GLY A 43 12.35 -33.84 -35.77
N ALA A 44 11.65 -34.82 -35.20
CA ALA A 44 10.69 -35.78 -35.72
C ALA A 44 9.91 -36.40 -34.53
N ALA A 45 8.86 -37.14 -34.87
CA ALA A 45 7.83 -37.70 -34.02
C ALA A 45 8.27 -38.76 -32.98
N ALA A 46 7.33 -39.02 -32.05
CA ALA A 46 7.27 -40.04 -31.01
C ALA A 46 7.44 -41.50 -31.53
N PRO A 47 7.60 -42.53 -30.67
CA PRO A 47 6.45 -43.09 -29.93
C PRO A 47 6.73 -43.69 -28.52
N SER A 48 5.59 -44.00 -27.88
CA SER A 48 5.22 -44.71 -26.66
C SER A 48 6.07 -45.92 -26.19
N THR A 49 6.19 -46.16 -24.88
CA THR A 49 5.59 -47.31 -24.13
C THR A 49 5.97 -47.35 -22.63
N SER A 50 4.94 -47.46 -21.78
CA SER A 50 4.75 -48.22 -20.52
C SER A 50 5.94 -48.61 -19.60
N THR A 51 5.82 -48.36 -18.29
CA THR A 51 5.92 -49.38 -17.20
C THR A 51 5.56 -48.77 -15.83
N ALA A 52 4.82 -49.54 -15.04
CA ALA A 52 4.30 -49.25 -13.70
C ALA A 52 5.38 -49.22 -12.58
N GLY A 53 5.11 -48.47 -11.51
CA GLY A 53 5.89 -48.47 -10.28
C GLY A 53 5.19 -47.67 -9.17
N GLN A 54 5.23 -48.19 -7.95
CA GLN A 54 4.23 -48.02 -6.89
C GLN A 54 4.76 -47.24 -5.67
N ALA A 55 3.82 -46.59 -4.96
CA ALA A 55 3.82 -46.18 -3.55
C ALA A 55 4.73 -45.03 -3.05
N GLY A 56 4.09 -44.06 -2.38
CA GLY A 56 4.74 -43.09 -1.48
C GLY A 56 3.86 -41.86 -1.17
N SER A 57 2.96 -41.97 -0.19
CA SER A 57 2.45 -40.81 0.59
C SER A 57 3.47 -40.52 1.72
N PRO A 58 3.61 -39.31 2.31
CA PRO A 58 2.51 -38.38 2.65
C PRO A 58 2.84 -36.86 2.49
N GLY A 59 1.83 -36.01 2.70
CA GLY A 59 2.05 -34.72 3.38
C GLY A 59 1.64 -33.44 2.64
N ASP A 60 0.44 -32.96 3.01
CA ASP A 60 0.11 -31.57 3.34
C ASP A 60 0.00 -30.46 2.25
N ALA A 61 -1.00 -29.60 2.48
CA ALA A 61 -1.20 -28.25 1.94
C ALA A 61 -1.52 -28.06 0.44
N SER A 62 -2.81 -28.20 0.10
CA SER A 62 -3.54 -27.12 -0.60
C SER A 62 -5.04 -27.35 -0.56
N ARG A 63 -5.72 -26.62 0.33
CA ARG A 63 -7.17 -26.51 0.32
C ARG A 63 -7.55 -25.49 -0.75
N SER A 64 -7.50 -25.94 -2.00
CA SER A 64 -8.07 -25.24 -3.15
C SER A 64 -9.58 -25.20 -2.97
N TYR A 65 -10.15 -24.01 -2.76
CA TYR A 65 -11.59 -23.84 -2.82
C TYR A 65 -12.04 -23.99 -4.27
N SER A 66 -12.58 -25.16 -4.58
CA SER A 66 -13.36 -25.44 -5.79
C SER A 66 -14.68 -24.67 -5.69
N SER A 67 -14.82 -23.60 -6.46
CA SER A 67 -16.11 -22.91 -6.62
C SER A 67 -16.86 -23.58 -7.77
N THR A 68 -17.78 -24.47 -7.43
CA THR A 68 -18.76 -25.00 -8.38
C THR A 68 -19.78 -23.89 -8.66
N LEU A 69 -19.59 -23.19 -9.78
CA LEU A 69 -20.53 -22.19 -10.29
C LEU A 69 -21.76 -22.90 -10.86
N THR A 70 -22.91 -22.72 -10.22
CA THR A 70 -24.22 -22.86 -10.86
C THR A 70 -24.70 -21.46 -11.29
N PRO A 71 -25.05 -21.23 -12.57
CA PRO A 71 -25.58 -19.93 -13.00
C PRO A 71 -27.03 -19.78 -12.54
N GLY A 72 -27.25 -18.99 -11.50
CA GLY A 72 -28.56 -18.45 -11.13
C GLY A 72 -28.68 -17.04 -11.69
N GLU A 73 -29.42 -16.92 -12.78
CA GLU A 73 -29.79 -15.68 -13.45
C GLU A 73 -30.66 -14.82 -12.52
N GLU A 74 -30.10 -13.78 -11.90
CA GLU A 74 -30.89 -12.75 -11.23
C GLU A 74 -30.72 -11.38 -11.91
N LYS A 75 -31.78 -11.09 -12.66
CA LYS A 75 -32.22 -9.87 -13.32
C LYS A 75 -31.61 -8.56 -12.77
N VAL A 76 -30.74 -7.97 -13.58
CA VAL A 76 -30.24 -6.60 -13.47
C VAL A 76 -31.40 -5.60 -13.51
N THR A 77 -31.63 -4.89 -12.40
CA THR A 77 -32.39 -3.64 -12.38
C THR A 77 -31.47 -2.48 -11.98
N GLY A 78 -31.02 -1.74 -13.00
CA GLY A 78 -30.75 -0.29 -12.93
C GLY A 78 -29.44 0.17 -12.26
N PRO A 79 -28.61 0.97 -12.94
CA PRO A 79 -27.53 1.71 -12.28
C PRO A 79 -28.13 2.87 -11.47
N THR A 80 -28.10 2.78 -10.14
CA THR A 80 -28.21 3.97 -9.30
C THR A 80 -26.97 4.82 -9.55
N SER A 81 -27.18 5.91 -10.28
CA SER A 81 -26.21 6.96 -10.55
C SER A 81 -25.65 7.51 -9.24
N LEU A 82 -24.43 7.10 -8.89
CA LEU A 82 -23.65 7.69 -7.82
C LEU A 82 -23.25 9.09 -8.26
N GLN A 83 -23.96 10.09 -7.74
CA GLN A 83 -23.66 11.50 -8.01
C GLN A 83 -22.34 11.86 -7.31
N GLU A 84 -21.32 12.14 -8.11
CA GLU A 84 -19.99 12.55 -7.68
C GLU A 84 -20.00 14.02 -7.24
N ALA A 85 -19.68 14.27 -5.96
CA ALA A 85 -19.32 15.60 -5.47
C ALA A 85 -17.78 15.73 -5.45
N PRO A 86 -17.20 16.83 -5.95
CA PRO A 86 -15.75 16.96 -6.08
C PRO A 86 -15.12 17.26 -4.71
N ALA A 87 -14.54 16.26 -4.05
CA ALA A 87 -13.79 16.45 -2.81
C ALA A 87 -12.36 16.93 -3.09
N LYS A 88 -12.17 18.24 -3.37
CA LYS A 88 -10.86 18.88 -3.16
C LYS A 88 -10.70 19.19 -1.67
N GLY A 89 -10.13 18.24 -0.94
CA GLY A 89 -9.75 18.44 0.44
C GLY A 89 -9.13 17.18 1.00
N ALA A 90 -7.83 17.23 1.28
CA ALA A 90 -7.20 16.23 2.12
C ALA A 90 -7.95 16.11 3.45
N PRO A 91 -8.19 14.89 3.95
CA PRO A 91 -8.54 14.72 5.35
C PRO A 91 -7.34 15.18 6.20
N SER A 92 -7.26 16.48 6.47
CA SER A 92 -6.38 17.07 7.47
C SER A 92 -6.93 16.69 8.83
N ALA A 93 -6.15 15.93 9.58
CA ALA A 93 -6.40 15.43 10.94
C ALA A 93 -7.68 14.61 11.12
N GLY A 94 -7.52 13.29 11.24
CA GLY A 94 -8.55 12.36 11.72
C GLY A 94 -9.30 12.87 12.94
N PRO A 95 -10.54 12.42 13.19
CA PRO A 95 -11.20 12.68 14.46
C PRO A 95 -10.23 12.30 15.56
N THR A 96 -9.76 13.30 16.31
CA THR A 96 -8.67 13.27 17.28
C THR A 96 -8.96 12.36 18.49
N GLY A 97 -10.08 11.64 18.47
CA GLY A 97 -10.48 10.66 19.46
C GLY A 97 -10.19 9.19 19.11
N MET A 98 -10.10 8.81 17.83
CA MET A 98 -10.26 7.39 17.45
C MET A 98 -9.13 6.76 16.65
N ALA A 99 -8.12 7.50 16.18
CA ALA A 99 -6.91 6.83 15.67
C ALA A 99 -6.34 5.99 16.82
N ASP A 100 -6.08 4.70 16.59
CA ASP A 100 -5.59 3.78 17.62
C ASP A 100 -4.38 4.43 18.32
N LYS A 101 -4.61 4.96 19.52
CA LYS A 101 -3.66 5.86 20.21
C LYS A 101 -2.35 5.15 20.60
N GLY A 102 -2.21 3.86 20.29
CA GLY A 102 -1.03 3.04 20.52
C GLY A 102 -0.36 2.47 19.27
N SER A 103 -0.91 2.68 18.06
CA SER A 103 -0.26 2.21 16.84
C SER A 103 0.84 3.20 16.40
N PRO A 104 2.07 2.74 16.17
CA PRO A 104 3.14 3.58 15.64
C PRO A 104 2.98 3.91 14.14
N LEU A 105 2.00 3.26 13.50
CA LEU A 105 1.72 3.37 12.07
C LEU A 105 0.49 4.25 11.83
N LYS A 106 0.49 4.99 10.72
CA LYS A 106 -0.57 5.97 10.40
C LYS A 106 -1.51 5.44 9.32
N ASP A 107 -2.81 5.65 9.51
CA ASP A 107 -3.81 5.27 8.51
C ASP A 107 -3.64 6.03 7.18
N ILE A 108 -3.93 5.34 6.09
CA ILE A 108 -3.86 5.88 4.73
C ILE A 108 -5.26 6.11 4.20
N PHE A 109 -5.61 7.35 3.90
CA PHE A 109 -6.94 7.72 3.41
C PHE A 109 -7.01 7.75 1.88
N PHE A 110 -8.20 7.45 1.37
CA PHE A 110 -8.49 7.36 -0.06
C PHE A 110 -9.65 8.27 -0.47
N ASP A 111 -9.60 8.68 -1.73
CA ASP A 111 -10.72 9.39 -2.36
C ASP A 111 -11.91 8.45 -2.60
N PHE A 112 -13.06 9.05 -2.85
CA PHE A 112 -14.27 8.32 -3.23
C PHE A 112 -14.00 7.43 -4.44
N ASP A 113 -14.47 6.18 -4.35
CA ASP A 113 -14.33 5.14 -5.37
C ASP A 113 -12.91 4.88 -5.90
N LYS A 114 -11.90 5.23 -5.11
CA LYS A 114 -10.49 5.10 -5.50
C LYS A 114 -9.69 4.23 -4.54
N SER A 115 -8.68 3.57 -5.10
CA SER A 115 -7.66 2.80 -4.38
C SER A 115 -6.23 3.26 -4.65
N ASN A 116 -6.02 4.32 -5.44
CA ASN A 116 -4.70 4.88 -5.65
C ASN A 116 -4.26 5.66 -4.39
N ILE A 117 -3.02 5.46 -3.97
CA ILE A 117 -2.41 6.22 -2.88
C ILE A 117 -2.30 7.69 -3.31
N ARG A 118 -2.86 8.57 -2.49
CA ARG A 118 -2.82 10.01 -2.71
C ARG A 118 -1.44 10.60 -2.41
N GLY A 119 -1.13 11.74 -3.00
CA GLY A 119 0.17 12.40 -2.80
C GLY A 119 0.43 12.83 -1.35
N ASP A 120 -0.61 13.25 -0.64
CA ASP A 120 -0.59 13.67 0.77
C ASP A 120 -0.46 12.50 1.76
N ALA A 121 -0.74 11.27 1.34
CA ALA A 121 -0.53 10.08 2.15
C ALA A 121 0.93 9.57 2.11
N LYS A 122 1.72 9.99 1.12
CA LYS A 122 3.11 9.51 0.94
C LYS A 122 4.03 9.87 2.12
N PRO A 123 3.96 11.06 2.74
CA PRO A 123 4.75 11.37 3.93
C PRO A 123 4.47 10.40 5.09
N ASN A 124 3.19 10.12 5.38
CA ASN A 124 2.80 9.15 6.41
C ASN A 124 3.37 7.76 6.12
N LEU A 125 3.20 7.27 4.88
CA LEU A 125 3.77 5.99 4.46
C LEU A 125 5.29 5.96 4.57
N SER A 126 5.98 7.06 4.28
CA SER A 126 7.44 7.14 4.42
C SER A 126 7.89 6.99 5.88
N GLU A 127 7.15 7.60 6.81
CA GLU A 127 7.41 7.46 8.25
C GLU A 127 7.10 6.03 8.72
N ASP A 128 6.01 5.43 8.24
CA ASP A 128 5.64 4.04 8.55
C ASP A 128 6.72 3.06 8.04
N VAL A 129 7.25 3.28 6.83
CA VAL A 129 8.37 2.50 6.28
C VAL A 129 9.61 2.61 7.17
N GLN A 130 9.96 3.81 7.63
CA GLN A 130 11.11 4.00 8.51
C GLN A 130 10.92 3.22 9.82
N TRP A 131 9.72 3.27 10.39
CA TRP A 131 9.41 2.51 11.59
C TRP A 131 9.50 0.99 11.35
N LEU A 132 8.95 0.48 10.24
CA LEU A 132 9.00 -0.94 9.89
C LEU A 132 10.41 -1.46 9.59
N LYS A 133 11.30 -0.58 9.10
CA LYS A 133 12.73 -0.88 8.92
C LYS A 133 13.46 -0.93 10.25
N ALA A 134 13.16 0.00 11.17
CA ALA A 134 13.74 0.02 12.51
C ALA A 134 13.27 -1.16 13.38
N ASN A 135 12.07 -1.70 13.12
CA ASN A 135 11.48 -2.81 13.86
C ASN A 135 11.35 -4.04 12.96
N SER A 136 12.47 -4.67 12.60
CA SER A 136 12.51 -5.75 11.59
C SER A 136 11.76 -7.02 11.96
N THR A 137 11.51 -7.24 13.26
CA THR A 137 10.71 -8.36 13.80
C THR A 137 9.21 -8.12 13.71
N ALA A 138 8.79 -6.86 13.58
CA ALA A 138 7.38 -6.51 13.62
C ALA A 138 6.63 -7.12 12.44
N LYS A 139 5.46 -7.71 12.72
CA LYS A 139 4.50 -8.17 11.71
C LYS A 139 3.27 -7.30 11.74
N ILE A 140 2.72 -7.02 10.56
CA ILE A 140 1.57 -6.13 10.41
C ILE A 140 0.46 -6.75 9.57
N THR A 141 -0.77 -6.34 9.85
CA THR A 141 -1.93 -6.58 9.00
C THR A 141 -2.46 -5.25 8.49
N ILE A 142 -2.72 -5.19 7.19
CA ILE A 142 -3.25 -4.02 6.50
C ILE A 142 -4.72 -4.28 6.23
N GLU A 143 -5.58 -3.50 6.89
CA GLU A 143 -7.02 -3.65 6.83
C GLU A 143 -7.61 -2.60 5.87
N GLY A 144 -8.31 -3.06 4.84
CA GLY A 144 -8.96 -2.19 3.85
C GLY A 144 -10.41 -1.89 4.23
N HIS A 145 -10.74 -0.60 4.29
CA HIS A 145 -12.08 -0.11 4.63
C HIS A 145 -12.66 0.82 3.56
N CYS A 146 -13.98 0.86 3.51
CA CYS A 146 -14.78 1.70 2.63
C CYS A 146 -15.86 2.45 3.39
N ASP A 147 -16.42 3.48 2.75
CA ASP A 147 -17.66 4.09 3.23
C ASP A 147 -18.87 3.20 2.90
N GLU A 148 -20.05 3.56 3.41
CA GLU A 148 -21.23 2.69 3.39
C GLU A 148 -21.89 2.54 2.02
N ARG A 149 -21.53 3.40 1.05
CA ARG A 149 -22.21 3.51 -0.23
C ARG A 149 -21.88 2.32 -1.14
N GLY A 150 -22.86 1.85 -1.91
CA GLY A 150 -22.70 0.69 -2.79
C GLY A 150 -22.93 -0.66 -2.09
N THR A 151 -22.79 -1.77 -2.82
CA THR A 151 -23.03 -3.11 -2.28
C THR A 151 -21.91 -3.56 -1.34
N ALA A 152 -22.18 -4.56 -0.49
CA ALA A 152 -21.16 -5.08 0.42
C ALA A 152 -20.02 -5.76 -0.36
N GLU A 153 -20.36 -6.52 -1.40
CA GLU A 153 -19.44 -7.26 -2.26
C GLU A 153 -18.52 -6.31 -3.02
N TYR A 154 -19.08 -5.21 -3.55
CA TYR A 154 -18.30 -4.17 -4.22
C TYR A 154 -17.28 -3.55 -3.26
N ASN A 155 -17.74 -3.18 -2.06
CA ASN A 155 -16.87 -2.56 -1.06
C ASN A 155 -15.83 -3.52 -0.52
N LEU A 156 -16.12 -4.82 -0.44
CA LEU A 156 -15.15 -5.84 -0.09
C LEU A 156 -14.00 -5.86 -1.12
N GLY A 157 -14.32 -5.86 -2.41
CA GLY A 157 -13.32 -5.78 -3.47
C GLY A 157 -12.56 -4.44 -3.50
N LEU A 158 -13.24 -3.32 -3.27
CA LEU A 158 -12.58 -2.00 -3.20
C LEU A 158 -11.64 -1.89 -1.99
N GLY A 159 -12.05 -2.40 -0.83
CA GLY A 159 -11.22 -2.47 0.37
C GLY A 159 -9.97 -3.32 0.14
N GLU A 160 -10.09 -4.46 -0.55
CA GLU A 160 -8.95 -5.30 -0.90
C GLU A 160 -7.96 -4.56 -1.80
N ARG A 161 -8.44 -3.85 -2.83
CA ARG A 161 -7.58 -3.04 -3.70
C ARG A 161 -6.84 -1.94 -2.94
N ARG A 162 -7.48 -1.30 -1.95
CA ARG A 162 -6.85 -0.29 -1.08
C ARG A 162 -5.75 -0.90 -0.22
N ALA A 163 -6.03 -2.02 0.45
CA ALA A 163 -5.04 -2.72 1.26
C ALA A 163 -3.86 -3.20 0.40
N LYS A 164 -4.15 -3.73 -0.80
CA LYS A 164 -3.13 -4.16 -1.76
C LYS A 164 -2.26 -3.00 -2.24
N ALA A 165 -2.83 -1.85 -2.58
CA ALA A 165 -2.06 -0.69 -3.02
C ALA A 165 -1.07 -0.23 -1.94
N THR A 166 -1.51 -0.21 -0.68
CA THR A 166 -0.66 0.09 0.49
C THR A 166 0.44 -0.97 0.66
N LEU A 167 0.10 -2.25 0.56
CA LEU A 167 1.05 -3.36 0.64
C LEU A 167 2.13 -3.28 -0.45
N ASP A 168 1.72 -3.05 -1.71
CA ASP A 168 2.63 -2.93 -2.86
C ASP A 168 3.61 -1.76 -2.67
N TYR A 169 3.14 -0.64 -2.10
CA TYR A 169 4.00 0.49 -1.76
C TYR A 169 5.07 0.12 -0.72
N LEU A 170 4.67 -0.59 0.35
CA LEU A 170 5.61 -1.01 1.39
C LEU A 170 6.64 -2.02 0.86
N ILE A 171 6.22 -2.94 0.00
CA ILE A 171 7.13 -3.87 -0.69
C ILE A 171 8.12 -3.11 -1.57
N ALA A 172 7.64 -2.16 -2.39
CA ALA A 172 8.50 -1.33 -3.22
C ALA A 172 9.49 -0.49 -2.39
N ALA A 173 9.12 -0.13 -1.16
CA ALA A 173 9.99 0.57 -0.21
C ALA A 173 10.98 -0.37 0.53
N GLY A 174 10.92 -1.67 0.29
CA GLY A 174 11.86 -2.68 0.78
C GLY A 174 11.40 -3.43 2.05
N ILE A 175 10.10 -3.41 2.39
CA ILE A 175 9.56 -4.23 3.47
C ILE A 175 9.24 -5.63 2.94
N ASP A 176 9.73 -6.68 3.61
CA ASP A 176 9.47 -8.07 3.21
C ASP A 176 7.97 -8.39 3.27
N ALA A 177 7.40 -8.86 2.16
CA ALA A 177 6.01 -9.28 2.05
C ALA A 177 5.60 -10.33 3.10
N LYS A 178 6.53 -11.19 3.54
CA LYS A 178 6.26 -12.22 4.57
C LYS A 178 5.91 -11.64 5.94
N ARG A 179 6.24 -10.37 6.19
CA ARG A 179 5.93 -9.65 7.43
C ARG A 179 4.54 -9.01 7.41
N MET A 180 3.86 -9.04 6.27
CA MET A 180 2.64 -8.30 6.03
C MET A 180 1.52 -9.24 5.61
N LYS A 181 0.32 -9.00 6.14
CA LYS A 181 -0.93 -9.61 5.67
C LYS A 181 -1.89 -8.50 5.26
N MET A 182 -2.85 -8.82 4.40
CA MET A 182 -3.94 -7.91 4.07
C MET A 182 -5.28 -8.57 4.32
N ILE A 183 -6.25 -7.79 4.78
CA ILE A 183 -7.65 -8.17 4.99
C ILE A 183 -8.51 -7.03 4.46
N SER A 184 -9.63 -7.35 3.82
CA SER A 184 -10.65 -6.35 3.49
C SER A 184 -11.84 -6.51 4.41
N TYR A 185 -12.26 -5.42 5.04
CA TYR A 185 -13.52 -5.34 5.76
C TYR A 185 -14.61 -4.63 4.95
N GLY A 186 -14.26 -4.07 3.79
CA GLY A 186 -15.19 -3.26 3.01
C GLY A 186 -15.87 -2.21 3.90
N LYS A 187 -17.20 -2.23 3.93
CA LYS A 187 -18.00 -1.29 4.74
C LYS A 187 -18.46 -1.83 6.10
N GLU A 188 -18.07 -3.05 6.46
CA GLU A 188 -18.58 -3.77 7.64
C GLU A 188 -18.01 -3.25 8.97
N ARG A 189 -16.88 -2.53 8.92
CA ARG A 189 -16.21 -1.95 10.10
C ARG A 189 -15.96 -0.46 9.90
N PRO A 190 -16.99 0.40 10.02
CA PRO A 190 -16.82 1.84 9.95
C PRO A 190 -16.03 2.35 11.15
N PHE A 191 -15.23 3.39 10.93
CA PHE A 191 -14.45 4.05 11.97
C PHE A 191 -15.17 5.24 12.57
N VAL A 192 -15.89 5.98 11.72
CA VAL A 192 -16.82 7.02 12.13
C VAL A 192 -18.20 6.62 11.64
N LEU A 193 -19.17 6.60 12.57
CA LEU A 193 -20.56 6.40 12.23
C LEU A 193 -21.16 7.69 11.69
N GLY A 194 -22.04 7.58 10.68
CA GLY A 194 -22.77 8.68 10.07
C GLY A 194 -22.85 8.56 8.56
N HIS A 195 -23.70 9.38 7.94
CA HIS A 195 -24.21 9.16 6.58
C HIS A 195 -23.92 10.31 5.62
N ASP A 196 -22.76 10.94 5.77
CA ASP A 196 -22.39 12.13 5.00
C ASP A 196 -20.89 12.19 4.73
N GLU A 197 -20.48 13.08 3.82
CA GLU A 197 -19.08 13.16 3.38
C GLU A 197 -18.11 13.56 4.52
N SER A 198 -18.60 14.18 5.61
CA SER A 198 -17.76 14.48 6.77
C SER A 198 -17.34 13.22 7.53
N THR A 199 -18.11 12.13 7.44
CA THR A 199 -17.81 10.80 8.02
C THR A 199 -17.19 9.86 7.01
N TRP A 200 -17.71 9.80 5.78
CA TRP A 200 -17.28 8.86 4.75
C TRP A 200 -15.78 8.98 4.44
N LYS A 201 -15.23 10.20 4.44
CA LYS A 201 -13.80 10.43 4.23
C LYS A 201 -12.89 9.72 5.24
N TRP A 202 -13.37 9.50 6.46
CA TRP A 202 -12.63 8.77 7.51
C TRP A 202 -12.78 7.25 7.39
N ASN A 203 -13.84 6.78 6.73
CA ASN A 203 -14.08 5.35 6.54
C ASN A 203 -13.34 4.78 5.32
N ARG A 204 -13.03 5.62 4.33
CA ARG A 204 -12.21 5.25 3.16
C ARG A 204 -10.72 5.22 3.52
N ARG A 205 -10.26 4.12 4.14
CA ARG A 205 -8.87 4.02 4.61
C ARG A 205 -8.26 2.63 4.51
N ALA A 206 -6.94 2.57 4.58
CA ALA A 206 -6.19 1.39 4.97
C ALA A 206 -5.66 1.60 6.39
N HIS A 207 -6.00 0.69 7.30
CA HIS A 207 -5.62 0.73 8.71
C HIS A 207 -4.53 -0.31 8.99
N PHE A 208 -3.61 0.01 9.90
CA PHE A 208 -2.50 -0.87 10.25
C PHE A 208 -2.65 -1.45 11.65
N VAL A 209 -2.64 -2.78 11.74
CA VAL A 209 -2.61 -3.51 13.00
C VAL A 209 -1.26 -4.20 13.16
N VAL A 210 -0.54 -3.92 14.23
CA VAL A 210 0.73 -4.59 14.55
C VAL A 210 0.43 -5.85 15.37
N SER A 211 0.73 -7.03 14.84
CA SER A 211 0.38 -8.31 15.47
C SER A 211 1.48 -8.86 16.38
N GLU A 212 2.75 -8.61 16.03
CA GLU A 212 3.93 -9.06 16.77
C GLU A 212 4.97 -7.92 16.71
N ARG A 213 5.69 -7.66 17.81
CA ARG A 213 6.77 -6.66 17.90
C ARG A 213 8.06 -7.35 18.29
#